data_AF-A0AAJ0DG50-F1
#
_entry.id   AF-A0AAJ0DG50-F1
#
_cell.length_a   1.000
_cell.length_b   1.000
_cell.length_c   1.000
_cell.angle_alpha   90.00
_cell.angle_beta   90.00
_cell.angle_gamma   90.00
#
_symmetry.space_group_name_H-M   'P 1'
#
loop_
_entity.id
_entity.type
_entity.pdbx_description
1 polymer ?
#
loop_
_entity_poly.entity_id
_entity_poly.type
_entity_poly.pdbx_seq_one_letter_code
_entity_poly.pdbx_strand_id
1 'polypeptide(L)'
;MRALRAQGMSRDDLPYKAFWQPWFSYYGMTFNIIIILTQGFTAFMPWDTSSFFVAYVSLIIFAVLYIGHKLVFRQPFVKPEEADLDSGRREVDEMYFEEKVPTTIWGKFWAWMG
;
A
#
# COMPACT_ATOMS: atom_id res chain seq x y z
N MET A 1 6.67 6.52 -4.58
CA MET A 1 8.09 6.69 -4.98
C MET A 1 8.27 7.03 -6.45
N ARG A 2 7.67 6.30 -7.40
CA ARG A 2 7.84 6.58 -8.83
C ARG A 2 7.28 7.93 -9.27
N ALA A 3 6.12 8.35 -8.75
CA ALA A 3 5.52 9.65 -9.04
C ALA A 3 6.35 10.83 -8.51
N LEU A 4 6.71 10.82 -7.21
CA LEU A 4 7.59 11.82 -6.60
C LEU A 4 8.92 11.99 -7.35
N ARG A 5 9.55 10.87 -7.75
CA ARG A 5 10.80 10.90 -8.52
C ARG A 5 10.60 11.50 -9.91
N ALA A 6 9.47 11.24 -10.56
CA ALA A 6 9.14 11.81 -11.87
C ALA A 6 8.87 13.32 -11.80
N GLN A 7 8.35 13.81 -10.67
CA GLN A 7 8.05 15.22 -10.43
C GLN A 7 9.17 15.97 -9.68
N GLY A 8 10.31 15.33 -9.42
CA GLY A 8 11.47 15.96 -8.76
C GLY A 8 11.29 16.31 -7.27
N MET A 9 10.24 15.81 -6.61
CA MET A 9 9.95 16.08 -5.21
C MET A 9 10.77 15.21 -4.25
N SER A 10 11.19 15.78 -3.12
CA SER A 10 11.82 15.03 -2.05
C SER A 10 10.78 14.24 -1.27
N ARG A 11 11.22 13.13 -0.66
CA ARG A 11 10.36 12.35 0.24
C ARG A 11 10.10 13.06 1.56
N ASP A 12 10.99 13.97 1.93
CA ASP A 12 10.90 14.74 3.16
C ASP A 12 9.86 15.86 3.04
N ASP A 13 9.38 16.16 1.83
CA ASP A 13 8.29 17.12 1.58
C ASP A 13 6.90 16.52 1.88
N LEU A 14 6.84 15.23 2.23
CA LEU A 14 5.62 14.54 2.61
C LEU A 14 5.42 14.57 4.13
N PRO A 15 4.21 14.90 4.62
CA PRO A 15 3.91 14.96 6.04
C PRO A 15 3.99 13.59 6.73
N TYR A 16 3.84 12.50 5.98
CA TYR A 16 3.99 11.14 6.51
C TYR A 16 4.88 10.29 5.60
N LYS A 17 5.95 9.72 6.17
CA LYS A 17 6.86 8.82 5.48
C LYS A 17 6.97 7.51 6.24
N ALA A 18 6.76 6.40 5.54
CA ALA A 18 7.02 5.09 6.12
C ALA A 18 8.53 4.79 6.07
N PHE A 19 9.05 4.27 7.18
CA PHE A 19 10.43 3.85 7.33
C PHE A 19 10.79 2.78 6.28
N TRP A 20 11.98 2.89 5.68
CA TRP A 20 12.53 1.90 4.73
C TRP A 20 11.71 1.59 3.47
N GLN A 21 10.73 2.42 3.14
CA GLN A 21 10.11 2.40 1.80
C GLN A 21 11.19 2.53 0.70
N PRO A 22 11.14 1.73 -0.38
CA PRO A 22 10.07 0.81 -0.77
C PRO A 22 10.23 -0.65 -0.31
N TRP A 23 11.32 -1.00 0.37
CA TRP A 23 11.67 -2.40 0.68
C TRP A 23 10.64 -3.09 1.57
N PHE A 24 10.14 -2.40 2.60
CA PHE A 24 9.07 -2.94 3.45
C PHE A 24 7.75 -3.16 2.72
N SER A 25 7.45 -2.39 1.68
CA SER A 25 6.26 -2.66 0.85
C SER A 25 6.42 -3.95 0.04
N TYR A 26 7.60 -4.21 -0.54
CA TYR A 26 7.85 -5.47 -1.24
C TYR A 26 7.85 -6.67 -0.29
N TYR A 27 8.46 -6.52 0.88
CA TYR A 27 8.44 -7.54 1.92
C TYR A 27 7.01 -7.87 2.36
N GLY A 28 6.22 -6.85 2.74
CA GLY A 28 4.84 -7.03 3.18
C GLY A 28 3.95 -7.67 2.11
N MET A 29 4.08 -7.22 0.85
CA MET A 29 3.36 -7.84 -0.27
C MET A 29 3.74 -9.31 -0.45
N THR A 30 5.03 -9.63 -0.41
CA THR A 30 5.52 -11.01 -0.61
C THR A 30 5.02 -11.93 0.50
N PHE A 31 5.12 -11.50 1.77
CA PHE A 31 4.61 -12.27 2.89
C PHE A 31 3.10 -12.43 2.87
N ASN A 32 2.35 -11.40 2.45
CA ASN A 32 0.91 -11.49 2.31
C ASN A 32 0.51 -12.55 1.26
N ILE A 33 1.20 -12.58 0.12
CA ILE A 33 0.99 -13.62 -0.91
C ILE A 33 1.25 -15.02 -0.33
N ILE A 34 2.33 -15.21 0.41
CA ILE A 34 2.66 -16.50 1.04
C ILE A 34 1.55 -16.90 2.02
N ILE A 35 1.09 -15.99 2.89
CA ILE A 35 0.03 -16.26 3.87
C ILE A 35 -1.27 -16.65 3.17
N ILE A 36 -1.64 -15.96 2.09
CA ILE A 36 -2.82 -16.28 1.28
C ILE A 36 -2.70 -17.70 0.70
N LEU A 37 -1.53 -18.10 0.21
CA LEU A 37 -1.34 -19.43 -0.35
C LEU A 37 -1.34 -20.52 0.73
N THR A 38 -0.79 -20.26 1.91
CA THR A 38 -0.69 -21.27 2.97
C THR A 38 -1.96 -21.44 3.79
N GLN A 39 -2.81 -20.40 3.91
CA GLN A 39 -4.06 -20.50 4.69
C GLN A 39 -5.02 -21.59 4.19
N GLY A 40 -5.04 -21.87 2.88
CA GLY A 40 -5.94 -22.86 2.26
C GLY A 40 -5.26 -24.18 1.97
N PHE A 41 -4.12 -24.48 2.59
CA PHE A 41 -3.30 -25.66 2.28
C PHE A 41 -4.08 -26.99 2.34
N THR A 42 -5.05 -27.11 3.26
CA THR A 42 -5.88 -28.31 3.43
C THR A 42 -6.76 -28.59 2.21
N ALA A 43 -7.09 -27.59 1.40
CA ALA A 43 -7.84 -27.77 0.16
C ALA A 43 -7.04 -28.48 -0.94
N PHE A 44 -5.71 -28.51 -0.82
CA PHE A 44 -4.83 -29.13 -1.83
C PHE A 44 -4.48 -30.59 -1.52
N MET A 45 -4.68 -31.06 -0.28
CA MET A 45 -4.17 -32.35 0.19
C MET A 45 -5.14 -33.06 1.16
N PRO A 46 -6.04 -33.95 0.70
CA PRO A 46 -6.40 -34.25 -0.70
C PRO A 46 -7.16 -33.09 -1.35
N TRP A 47 -7.17 -33.03 -2.68
CA TRP A 47 -7.86 -31.97 -3.42
C TRP A 47 -9.36 -31.94 -3.07
N ASP A 48 -9.80 -30.85 -2.45
CA ASP A 48 -11.20 -30.57 -2.16
C ASP A 48 -11.60 -29.22 -2.76
N THR A 49 -12.37 -29.30 -3.83
CA THR A 49 -12.90 -28.13 -4.55
C THR A 49 -13.77 -27.25 -3.64
N SER A 50 -14.54 -27.85 -2.72
CA SER A 50 -15.40 -27.08 -1.80
C SER A 50 -14.54 -26.25 -0.85
N SER A 51 -13.58 -26.88 -0.18
CA SER A 51 -12.63 -26.18 0.71
C SER A 51 -11.79 -25.14 -0.03
N PHE A 52 -11.42 -25.38 -1.29
CA PHE A 52 -10.71 -24.40 -2.12
C PHE A 52 -11.55 -23.15 -2.35
N PHE A 53 -12.79 -23.29 -2.82
CA PHE A 53 -13.66 -22.12 -3.03
C PHE A 53 -13.94 -21.40 -1.71
N VAL A 54 -14.17 -22.12 -0.61
CA VAL A 54 -14.38 -21.49 0.71
C VAL A 54 -13.15 -20.67 1.14
N ALA A 55 -11.94 -21.20 0.97
CA ALA A 55 -10.70 -20.51 1.37
C ALA A 55 -10.35 -19.32 0.45
N TYR A 56 -10.74 -19.36 -0.83
CA TYR A 56 -10.27 -18.41 -1.84
C TYR A 56 -11.36 -17.56 -2.52
N VAL A 57 -12.63 -17.68 -2.12
CA VAL A 57 -13.76 -16.97 -2.76
C VAL A 57 -13.54 -15.46 -2.81
N SER A 58 -13.07 -14.85 -1.71
CA SER A 58 -12.84 -13.40 -1.65
C SER A 58 -11.77 -12.95 -2.65
N LEU A 59 -10.71 -13.73 -2.82
CA LEU A 59 -9.64 -13.44 -3.78
C LEU A 59 -10.15 -13.56 -5.22
N ILE A 60 -10.95 -14.59 -5.50
CA ILE A 60 -11.55 -14.81 -6.82
C ILE A 60 -12.51 -13.67 -7.17
N ILE A 61 -13.40 -13.28 -6.25
CA ILE A 61 -14.33 -12.17 -6.45
C ILE A 61 -13.55 -10.88 -6.67
N PHE A 62 -12.53 -10.59 -5.85
CA PHE A 62 -11.68 -9.42 -6.03
C PHE A 62 -11.03 -9.39 -7.41
N ALA A 63 -10.46 -10.51 -7.88
CA ALA A 63 -9.85 -10.60 -9.20
C ALA A 63 -10.87 -10.38 -10.33
N VAL A 64 -12.06 -10.99 -10.24
CA VAL A 64 -13.14 -10.83 -11.24
C VAL A 64 -13.64 -9.39 -11.28
N LEU A 65 -13.89 -8.77 -10.13
CA LEU A 65 -14.34 -7.38 -10.07
C LEU A 65 -13.27 -6.41 -10.56
N TYR A 66 -12.00 -6.64 -10.20
CA TYR A 66 -10.88 -5.82 -10.65
C TYR A 66 -10.69 -5.91 -12.17
N ILE A 67 -10.63 -7.12 -12.71
CA ILE A 67 -10.48 -7.35 -14.15
C ILE A 67 -11.73 -6.84 -14.89
N GLY A 68 -12.92 -7.09 -14.37
CA GLY A 68 -14.18 -6.61 -14.92
C GLY A 68 -14.22 -5.08 -15.01
N HIS A 69 -13.89 -4.39 -13.91
CA HIS A 69 -13.75 -2.93 -13.90
C HIS A 69 -12.71 -2.46 -14.93
N LYS A 70 -11.53 -3.10 -14.98
CA LYS A 70 -10.47 -2.73 -15.91
C LYS A 70 -10.89 -2.93 -17.38
N LEU A 71 -11.66 -3.97 -17.69
CA LEU A 71 -12.15 -4.27 -19.04
C LEU A 71 -13.30 -3.35 -19.48
N VAL A 72 -14.22 -3.03 -18.57
CA VAL A 72 -15.38 -2.16 -18.85
C VAL A 72 -14.94 -0.71 -18.99
N PHE A 73 -14.25 -0.18 -17.97
CA PHE A 73 -13.87 1.23 -17.94
C PHE A 73 -12.60 1.54 -18.72
N ARG A 74 -11.83 0.51 -19.11
CA ARG A 74 -10.59 0.60 -19.91
C ARG A 74 -9.64 1.71 -19.48
N GLN A 75 -9.63 2.03 -18.19
CA GLN A 75 -8.85 3.15 -17.68
C GLN A 75 -7.35 2.85 -17.86
N PRO A 76 -6.57 3.76 -18.47
CA PRO A 76 -5.14 3.59 -18.58
C PRO A 76 -4.51 3.51 -17.18
N PHE A 77 -3.35 2.86 -17.07
CA PHE A 77 -2.56 3.01 -15.85
C PHE A 77 -2.08 4.45 -15.78
N VAL A 78 -2.32 5.11 -14.64
CA VAL A 78 -1.88 6.48 -14.40
C VAL A 78 -0.35 6.51 -14.50
N LYS A 79 0.16 7.35 -15.41
CA LYS A 79 1.60 7.54 -15.54
C LYS A 79 2.12 8.24 -14.27
N PRO A 80 3.33 7.90 -13.80
CA PRO A 80 3.90 8.57 -12.64
C PRO A 80 3.98 10.10 -12.76
N GLU A 81 4.13 10.62 -13.97
CA GLU A 81 4.20 12.05 -14.27
C GLU A 81 2.84 12.75 -14.16
N GLU A 82 1.76 12.08 -14.60
CA GLU A 82 0.38 12.58 -14.62
C GLU A 82 -0.35 12.30 -13.29
N ALA A 83 0.34 11.68 -12.31
CA ALA A 83 -0.24 11.40 -11.01
C ALA A 83 -0.43 12.69 -10.21
N ASP A 84 -1.68 12.97 -9.86
CA ASP A 84 -2.05 14.13 -9.04
C ASP A 84 -1.54 13.95 -7.60
N LEU A 85 -0.53 14.74 -7.21
CA LEU A 85 0.04 14.77 -5.86
C LEU A 85 -0.32 16.06 -5.09
N ASP A 86 -0.93 17.04 -5.76
CA ASP A 86 -1.17 18.39 -5.22
C ASP A 86 -2.64 18.63 -4.85
N SER A 87 -3.58 17.94 -5.51
CA SER A 87 -5.00 18.08 -5.19
C SER A 87 -5.30 17.68 -3.74
N GLY A 88 -5.94 18.59 -2.99
CA GLY A 88 -6.20 18.44 -1.56
C GLY A 88 -5.03 18.77 -0.63
N ARG A 89 -3.81 19.00 -1.16
CA ARG A 89 -2.63 19.37 -0.35
C ARG A 89 -2.82 20.70 0.38
N ARG A 90 -3.46 21.68 -0.28
CA ARG A 90 -3.64 23.03 0.27
C ARG A 90 -4.44 23.04 1.59
N GLU A 91 -5.47 22.20 1.69
CA GLU A 91 -6.27 22.06 2.93
C GLU A 91 -5.45 21.42 4.07
N VAL A 92 -4.51 20.52 3.73
CA VAL A 92 -3.63 19.85 4.70
C VAL A 92 -2.49 20.77 5.14
N ASP A 93 -1.91 21.55 4.24
CA ASP A 93 -0.87 22.53 4.56
C ASP A 93 -1.44 23.69 5.41
N GLU A 94 -2.74 24.02 5.24
CA GLU A 94 -3.46 24.99 6.07
C GLU A 94 -3.84 24.43 7.47
N MET A 95 -3.89 23.09 7.63
CA MET A 95 -4.09 22.46 8.95
C MET A 95 -2.80 22.58 9.78
N TYR A 96 -2.85 23.42 10.82
CA TYR A 96 -1.78 23.51 11.82
C TYR A 96 -1.71 22.22 12.66
N PHE A 97 -0.76 21.36 12.35
CA PHE A 97 -0.38 20.26 13.23
C PHE A 97 0.61 20.80 14.28
N GLU A 98 0.27 20.73 15.56
CA GLU A 98 1.25 20.93 16.63
C GLU A 98 2.31 19.84 16.53
N GLU A 99 3.46 20.17 15.93
CA GLU A 99 4.60 19.27 15.86
C GLU A 99 5.21 19.13 17.26
N LYS A 100 4.75 18.12 18.01
CA LYS A 100 5.27 17.83 19.36
C LYS A 100 6.71 17.35 19.27
N VAL A 101 7.66 18.28 19.29
CA VAL A 101 9.09 17.98 19.26
C VAL A 101 9.42 17.10 20.48
N PRO A 102 9.90 15.86 20.28
CA PRO A 102 10.11 14.95 21.39
C PRO A 102 11.24 15.45 22.29
N THR A 103 10.90 15.78 23.53
CA THR A 103 11.85 16.31 24.52
C THR A 103 12.65 15.21 25.22
N THR A 104 12.11 13.99 25.30
CA THR A 104 12.74 12.85 25.97
C THR A 104 13.70 12.08 25.06
N ILE A 105 14.74 11.47 25.62
CA ILE A 105 15.70 10.62 24.87
C ILE A 105 14.96 9.49 24.15
N TRP A 106 13.96 8.90 24.82
CA TRP A 106 13.09 7.88 24.24
C TRP A 106 12.25 8.43 23.07
N GLY A 107 11.67 9.63 23.23
CA GLY A 107 10.92 10.28 22.16
C GLY A 107 11.79 10.61 20.94
N LYS A 108 13.04 11.04 21.16
CA LYS A 108 14.00 11.31 20.08
C LYS A 108 14.41 10.04 19.34
N PHE A 109 14.55 8.92 20.05
CA PHE A 109 14.78 7.62 19.43
C PHE A 109 13.59 7.18 18.56
N TRP A 110 12.35 7.30 19.06
CA TRP A 110 11.16 6.99 18.26
C TRP A 110 10.98 7.92 17.07
N ALA A 111 11.26 9.20 17.21
CA ALA A 111 11.22 10.15 16.10
C ALA A 111 12.37 9.97 15.09
N TRP A 112 13.50 9.37 15.49
CA TRP A 112 14.55 8.98 14.55
C TRP A 112 14.18 7.70 13.78
N MET A 113 13.39 6.81 14.38
CA MET A 113 12.86 5.62 13.69
C MET A 113 11.63 5.90 12.80
N GLY A 114 10.96 7.06 12.99
CA GLY A 114 9.79 7.51 12.24
C GLY A 114 10.07 8.68 11.30
#